data_AF-A0A398CZB1-F1
#
_entry.id   AF-A0A398CZB1-F1
#
_cell.length_a   1.000
_cell.length_b   1.000
_cell.length_c   1.000
_cell.angle_alpha   90.00
_cell.angle_beta   90.00
_cell.angle_gamma   90.00
#
_symmetry.space_group_name_H-M   'P 1'
#
loop_
_entity.id
_entity.type
_entity.pdbx_description
1 polymer ?
#
loop_
_entity_poly.entity_id
_entity_poly.type
_entity_poly.pdbx_seq_one_letter_code
_entity_poly.pdbx_strand_id
1 'polypeptide(L)'
;DIVDQFAKDEVATPFDSEGAELGHQDGHCSFVSIMDKYHLTEKALLQLADVVNAADTDQLDTNPYARGLEALAQGFSLMYPNDTENLEAQFAVYDALYAFFRLKVARENT
;
A
#
# COMPACT_ATOMS: atom_id res chain seq x y z
N ASP A 1 7.55 -18.01 -14.17
CA ASP A 1 6.26 -17.35 -13.88
C ASP A 1 5.77 -16.61 -15.13
N ILE A 2 4.46 -16.49 -15.35
CA ILE A 2 3.88 -15.65 -16.42
C ILE A 2 4.19 -14.18 -16.15
N VAL A 3 4.18 -13.75 -14.89
CA VAL A 3 4.46 -12.35 -14.49
C VAL A 3 5.90 -11.97 -14.87
N ASP A 4 6.87 -12.81 -14.53
CA ASP A 4 8.29 -12.58 -14.87
C ASP A 4 8.54 -12.50 -16.38
N GLN A 5 7.89 -13.37 -17.15
CA GLN A 5 8.04 -13.40 -18.60
C GLN A 5 7.46 -12.13 -19.22
N PHE A 6 6.24 -11.77 -18.83
CA PHE A 6 5.59 -10.54 -19.29
C PHE A 6 6.39 -9.29 -18.91
N ALA A 7 6.90 -9.22 -17.68
CA ALA A 7 7.74 -8.11 -17.24
C ALA A 7 9.01 -7.95 -18.07
N LYS A 8 9.65 -9.05 -18.48
CA LYS A 8 10.80 -9.02 -19.39
C LYS A 8 10.44 -8.51 -20.78
N ASP A 9 9.33 -9.01 -21.33
CA ASP A 9 8.91 -8.68 -22.69
C ASP A 9 8.46 -7.21 -22.80
N GLU A 10 7.79 -6.69 -21.77
CA GLU A 10 7.30 -5.31 -21.71
C GLU A 10 8.30 -4.32 -21.08
N VAL A 11 9.49 -4.78 -20.67
CA VAL A 11 10.48 -3.97 -19.94
C VAL A 11 9.85 -3.30 -18.71
N ALA A 12 9.02 -4.04 -17.99
CA ALA A 12 8.32 -3.60 -16.78
C ALA A 12 9.02 -4.11 -15.51
N THR A 13 8.74 -3.46 -14.37
CA THR A 13 9.18 -3.93 -13.06
C THR A 13 8.01 -4.65 -12.38
N PRO A 14 8.13 -5.96 -12.08
CA PRO A 14 7.09 -6.68 -11.37
C PRO A 14 7.05 -6.23 -9.90
N PHE A 15 5.85 -6.18 -9.33
CA PHE A 15 5.59 -5.93 -7.92
C PHE A 15 4.48 -6.87 -7.45
N ASP A 16 4.34 -7.06 -6.15
CA ASP A 16 3.25 -7.84 -5.54
C ASP A 16 3.06 -9.26 -6.10
N SER A 17 4.19 -9.91 -6.40
CA SER A 17 4.25 -11.28 -6.91
C SER A 17 5.37 -12.04 -6.20
N GLU A 18 5.21 -13.36 -6.10
CA GLU A 18 6.19 -14.22 -5.43
C GLU A 18 7.56 -14.12 -6.11
N GLY A 19 8.60 -13.81 -5.33
CA GLY A 19 9.97 -13.68 -5.83
C GLY A 19 10.29 -12.36 -6.56
N ALA A 20 9.33 -11.45 -6.72
CA ALA A 20 9.57 -10.14 -7.30
C ALA A 20 10.43 -9.25 -6.37
N GLU A 21 11.28 -8.42 -6.97
CA GLU A 21 12.09 -7.45 -6.23
C GLU A 21 11.23 -6.45 -5.44
N LEU A 22 10.05 -6.11 -5.95
CA LEU A 22 9.06 -5.24 -5.31
C LEU A 22 7.86 -6.04 -4.76
N GLY A 23 8.06 -7.29 -4.39
CA GLY A 23 7.08 -8.11 -3.69
C GLY A 23 7.20 -8.01 -2.17
N HIS A 24 6.47 -8.87 -1.45
CA HIS A 24 6.58 -8.96 0.01
C HIS A 24 7.96 -9.49 0.44
N GLN A 25 8.62 -8.80 1.37
CA GLN A 25 9.97 -9.16 1.84
C GLN A 25 10.10 -8.94 3.35
N ASP A 26 10.63 -9.90 4.08
CA ASP A 26 10.95 -9.78 5.52
C ASP A 26 9.78 -9.29 6.41
N GLY A 27 8.54 -9.65 6.06
CA GLY A 27 7.33 -9.20 6.79
C GLY A 27 6.84 -7.81 6.39
N HIS A 28 7.39 -7.25 5.31
CA HIS A 28 6.93 -6.04 4.66
C HIS A 28 6.13 -6.34 3.39
N CYS A 29 5.10 -5.54 3.13
CA CYS A 29 4.34 -5.59 1.88
C CYS A 29 5.03 -4.85 0.73
N SER A 30 4.53 -5.09 -0.47
CA SER A 30 5.03 -4.49 -1.72
C SER A 30 5.09 -2.96 -1.66
N PHE A 31 4.16 -2.31 -0.94
CA PHE A 31 4.18 -0.85 -0.76
C PHE A 31 5.45 -0.37 -0.04
N VAL A 32 5.87 -1.07 1.02
CA VAL A 32 7.09 -0.73 1.77
C VAL A 32 8.33 -1.02 0.93
N SER A 33 8.35 -2.14 0.19
CA SER A 33 9.47 -2.44 -0.72
C SER A 33 9.65 -1.36 -1.80
N ILE A 34 8.55 -0.80 -2.32
CA ILE A 34 8.58 0.35 -3.25
C ILE A 34 9.16 1.59 -2.55
N MET A 35 8.72 1.89 -1.33
CA MET A 35 9.23 3.01 -0.55
C MET A 35 10.74 2.94 -0.36
N ASP A 36 11.25 1.75 0.00
CA ASP A 36 12.67 1.52 0.25
C ASP A 36 13.49 1.61 -1.04
N LYS A 37 13.05 0.94 -2.11
CA LYS A 37 13.75 0.92 -3.41
C LYS A 37 13.93 2.33 -3.98
N TYR A 38 12.91 3.18 -3.84
CA TYR A 38 12.92 4.54 -4.41
C TYR A 38 13.27 5.63 -3.39
N HIS A 39 13.69 5.25 -2.18
CA HIS A 39 14.11 6.18 -1.13
C HIS A 39 13.07 7.26 -0.81
N LEU A 40 11.81 6.85 -0.72
CA LEU A 40 10.70 7.74 -0.41
C LEU A 40 10.62 7.92 1.11
N THR A 41 11.08 9.06 1.62
CA THR A 41 11.26 9.27 3.08
C THR A 41 10.38 10.39 3.65
N GLU A 42 9.32 10.80 2.95
CA GLU A 42 8.40 11.83 3.43
C GLU A 42 7.61 11.31 4.65
N LYS A 43 7.55 12.08 5.74
CA LYS A 43 7.04 11.61 7.04
C LYS A 43 5.59 11.11 6.98
N ALA A 44 4.71 11.81 6.26
CA ALA A 44 3.32 11.38 6.16
C ALA A 44 3.18 10.12 5.32
N LEU A 45 3.99 9.99 4.26
CA LEU A 45 4.05 8.79 3.43
C LEU A 45 4.61 7.58 4.20
N LEU A 46 5.59 7.77 5.08
CA LEU A 46 6.06 6.73 6.00
C LEU A 46 4.96 6.27 6.97
N GLN A 47 4.18 7.20 7.54
CA GLN A 47 3.04 6.83 8.38
C GLN A 47 1.95 6.08 7.59
N LEU A 48 1.72 6.44 6.32
CA LEU A 48 0.82 5.70 5.45
C LEU A 48 1.36 4.28 5.18
N ALA A 49 2.65 4.15 4.91
CA ALA A 49 3.31 2.87 4.68
C ALA A 49 3.13 1.93 5.89
N ASP A 50 3.27 2.43 7.11
CA ASP A 50 3.05 1.65 8.34
C ASP A 50 1.62 1.10 8.44
N VAL A 51 0.61 1.88 8.04
CA VAL A 51 -0.80 1.43 8.05
C VAL A 51 -1.02 0.37 6.98
N VAL A 52 -0.56 0.62 5.75
CA VAL A 52 -0.72 -0.31 4.63
C VAL A 52 -0.02 -1.63 4.93
N ASN A 53 1.19 -1.57 5.47
CA ASN A 53 1.95 -2.74 5.86
C ASN A 53 1.20 -3.59 6.91
N ALA A 54 0.69 -2.95 7.95
CA ALA A 54 -0.04 -3.64 9.01
C ALA A 54 -1.35 -4.27 8.49
N ALA A 55 -2.04 -3.60 7.56
CA ALA A 55 -3.27 -4.14 6.96
C ALA A 55 -2.99 -5.33 6.03
N ASP A 56 -1.97 -5.21 5.18
CA ASP A 56 -1.70 -6.17 4.11
C ASP A 56 -0.95 -7.42 4.58
N THR A 57 -0.22 -7.31 5.70
CA THR A 57 0.52 -8.44 6.30
C THR A 57 -0.21 -9.10 7.48
N ASP A 58 -1.50 -8.78 7.68
CA ASP A 58 -2.34 -9.28 8.79
C ASP A 58 -1.76 -8.96 10.19
N GLN A 59 -0.97 -7.90 10.30
CA GLN A 59 -0.39 -7.39 11.56
C GLN A 59 -1.23 -6.26 12.14
N LEU A 60 -2.55 -6.42 12.11
CA LEU A 60 -3.55 -5.36 12.34
C LEU A 60 -3.42 -4.65 13.69
N ASP A 61 -2.91 -5.33 14.72
CA ASP A 61 -2.77 -4.78 16.07
C ASP A 61 -1.51 -3.91 16.25
N THR A 62 -0.63 -3.85 15.24
CA THR A 62 0.59 -3.03 15.27
C THR A 62 0.34 -1.56 14.92
N ASN A 63 -0.78 -1.24 14.28
CA ASN A 63 -1.14 0.13 13.90
C ASN A 63 -2.64 0.40 14.13
N PRO A 64 -3.00 1.48 14.87
CA PRO A 64 -4.39 1.75 15.22
C PRO A 64 -5.32 2.04 14.04
N TYR A 65 -4.77 2.37 12.86
CA TYR A 65 -5.56 2.65 11.65
C TYR A 65 -5.72 1.42 10.73
N ALA A 66 -4.95 0.35 10.95
CA ALA A 66 -4.90 -0.80 10.04
C ALA A 66 -6.25 -1.52 9.91
N ARG A 67 -6.91 -1.83 11.04
CA ARG A 67 -8.26 -2.45 11.04
C ARG A 67 -9.30 -1.62 10.28
N GLY A 68 -9.17 -0.29 10.30
CA GLY A 68 -10.05 0.61 9.57
C GLY A 68 -9.81 0.54 8.06
N LEU A 69 -8.55 0.56 7.64
CA LEU A 69 -8.17 0.40 6.23
C LEU A 69 -8.60 -0.97 5.70
N GLU A 70 -8.38 -2.04 6.46
CA GLU A 70 -8.77 -3.41 6.11
C GLU A 70 -10.29 -3.53 5.90
N ALA A 71 -11.08 -3.01 6.84
CA ALA A 71 -12.54 -3.03 6.74
C ALA A 71 -13.05 -2.28 5.50
N LEU A 72 -12.42 -1.15 5.14
CA LEU A 72 -12.73 -0.43 3.91
C LEU A 72 -12.36 -1.27 2.69
N ALA A 73 -11.13 -1.79 2.61
CA ALA A 73 -10.67 -2.58 1.48
C ALA A 73 -11.56 -3.80 1.21
N GLN A 74 -11.97 -4.53 2.26
CA GLN A 74 -12.94 -5.64 2.16
C GLN A 74 -14.33 -5.17 1.69
N GLY A 75 -14.79 -4.00 2.14
CA GLY A 75 -16.06 -3.44 1.66
C GLY A 75 -16.02 -3.05 0.18
N PHE A 76 -14.92 -2.40 -0.25
CA PHE A 76 -14.71 -2.00 -1.62
C PHE A 76 -14.62 -3.21 -2.57
N SER A 77 -13.94 -4.29 -2.18
CA SER A 77 -13.88 -5.51 -3.00
C SER A 77 -15.24 -6.18 -3.23
N LEU A 78 -16.18 -6.04 -2.29
CA LEU A 78 -17.55 -6.51 -2.45
C LEU A 78 -18.42 -5.56 -3.29
N MET A 79 -18.23 -4.24 -3.14
CA MET A 79 -18.96 -3.23 -3.90
C MET A 79 -18.53 -3.18 -5.37
N TYR A 80 -17.24 -3.43 -5.64
CA TYR A 80 -16.63 -3.35 -6.96
C TYR A 80 -15.86 -4.65 -7.26
N PRO A 81 -16.53 -5.70 -7.77
CA PRO A 81 -15.88 -6.97 -8.12
C PRO A 81 -14.92 -6.88 -9.33
N ASN A 82 -14.98 -5.79 -10.10
CA ASN A 82 -14.03 -5.51 -11.16
C ASN A 82 -12.82 -4.76 -10.59
N ASP A 83 -11.62 -5.32 -10.77
CA ASP A 83 -10.40 -4.77 -10.16
C ASP A 83 -10.10 -3.32 -10.56
N THR A 84 -10.34 -2.95 -11.81
CA THR A 84 -10.09 -1.59 -12.30
C THR A 84 -11.05 -0.59 -11.66
N GLU A 85 -12.35 -0.90 -11.63
CA GLU A 85 -13.34 -0.03 -11.00
C GLU A 85 -13.10 0.09 -9.49
N ASN A 86 -12.69 -1.01 -8.86
CA ASN A 86 -12.34 -1.05 -7.45
C ASN A 86 -11.14 -0.14 -7.14
N LEU A 87 -10.06 -0.27 -7.93
CA LEU A 87 -8.87 0.56 -7.81
C LEU A 87 -9.20 2.05 -7.98
N GLU A 88 -9.96 2.38 -9.03
CA GLU A 88 -10.39 3.76 -9.30
C GLU A 88 -11.20 4.35 -8.13
N ALA A 89 -12.11 3.56 -7.54
CA ALA A 89 -12.93 3.99 -6.42
C ALA A 89 -12.12 4.14 -5.11
N GLN A 90 -11.09 3.31 -4.91
CA GLN A 90 -10.28 3.33 -3.69
C GLN A 90 -9.24 4.46 -3.65
N PHE A 91 -8.86 5.08 -4.78
CA PHE A 91 -7.88 6.18 -4.77
C PHE A 91 -8.23 7.29 -3.78
N ALA A 92 -9.51 7.66 -3.70
CA ALA A 92 -9.97 8.69 -2.77
C ALA A 92 -9.74 8.31 -1.29
N VAL A 93 -9.77 7.03 -0.94
CA VAL A 93 -9.49 6.55 0.42
C VAL A 93 -8.02 6.76 0.77
N TYR A 94 -7.12 6.34 -0.13
CA TYR A 94 -5.67 6.51 0.07
C TYR A 94 -5.27 7.99 0.07
N ASP A 95 -5.84 8.81 -0.82
CA ASP A 95 -5.63 10.26 -0.84
C ASP A 95 -6.10 10.92 0.46
N ALA A 96 -7.27 10.53 0.98
CA ALA A 96 -7.79 11.05 2.24
C ALA A 96 -6.92 10.64 3.43
N LEU A 97 -6.46 9.38 3.47
CA LEU A 97 -5.59 8.87 4.52
C LEU A 97 -4.21 9.55 4.48
N TYR A 98 -3.63 9.73 3.30
CA TYR A 98 -2.39 10.49 3.12
C TYR A 98 -2.55 11.95 3.56
N ALA A 99 -3.63 12.63 3.15
CA ALA A 99 -3.92 14.00 3.58
C ALA A 99 -4.08 14.12 5.10
N PHE A 100 -4.72 13.12 5.74
CA PHE A 100 -4.80 13.02 7.20
C PHE A 100 -3.41 12.94 7.84
N PHE A 101 -2.51 12.08 7.34
CA PHE A 101 -1.16 11.99 7.89
C PHE A 101 -0.33 13.25 7.67
N ARG A 102 -0.50 13.92 6.53
CA ARG A 102 0.13 15.24 6.31
C ARG A 102 -0.31 16.26 7.36
N LEU A 103 -1.60 16.30 7.67
CA LEU A 103 -2.13 17.19 8.71
C LEU A 103 -1.61 16.82 10.11
N LYS A 104 -1.54 15.52 10.43
CA LYS A 104 -1.00 15.02 11.70
C LYS A 104 0.47 15.41 11.88
N VAL A 105 1.31 15.17 10.87
CA VAL A 105 2.72 15.57 10.88
C VAL A 105 2.88 17.09 11.02
N ALA A 106 2.06 17.89 10.32
CA ALA A 106 2.11 19.34 10.44
C ALA A 106 1.83 19.83 11.88
N ARG A 107 0.87 19.19 12.57
CA ARG A 107 0.52 19.50 13.96
C ARG A 107 1.60 19.10 14.97
N GLU A 108 2.36 18.04 14.70
CA GLU A 108 3.47 17.60 15.57
C GLU A 108 4.70 18.50 15.50
N ASN A 109 4.86 19.23 14.38
CA ASN A 109 5.95 20.19 14.19
C ASN A 109 5.59 21.61 14.66
N THR A 110 4.40 21.82 15.24
CA THR A 110 3.92 23.12 15.78
C THR A 110 3.95 23.11 17.29
#